data_AF-A0A2P5EHM6-F1
#
_entry.id   AF-A0A2P5EHM6-F1
#
_cell.length_a   1.000
_cell.length_b   1.000
_cell.length_c   1.000
_cell.angle_alpha   90.00
_cell.angle_beta   90.00
_cell.angle_gamma   90.00
#
_symmetry.space_group_name_H-M   'P 1'
#
loop_
_entity.id
_entity.type
_entity.pdbx_description
1 polymer ?
#
loop_
_entity_poly.entity_id
_entity_poly.type
_entity_poly.pdbx_seq_one_letter_code
_entity_poly.pdbx_strand_id
1 'polypeptide(L)'
;MVSKKDIQKLKMELLEIRGQYINNCKKIEELDKLRDGFLSAEANEHKALLVAYNRTLRAVYDIQTKEEFKSCKMVIQRMANGAQALCKRLDEFEEKFRRYNVPKLSDSTSLLAYVKNLREFMKIWDEEAEKGRGKGEKSVIEWLQQLGQSEQEERRDTFEEMKEVAIELGIQISHHLVEYFVLMAERDDIALKLDDVLVMIHYLSVEENSIVIPTFLSLVELVKRTLRESEKSSMHSTAYASYDETEQEVLHLILREVLRLEVAFCCPDLPMMLTDNVYLSMASHLMKVFENKLKQVNLKMNELKMESSSVRDRDEDQKTRNLDLKKELDTGMKEIWNSLDLQSC
;
A
#
# COMPACT_ATOMS: atom_id res chain seq x y z
N MET A 1 -19.66 -53.27 10.21
CA MET A 1 -20.51 -52.17 9.72
C MET A 1 -20.21 -50.90 10.48
N VAL A 2 -20.14 -49.77 9.78
CA VAL A 2 -20.02 -48.42 10.35
C VAL A 2 -21.40 -47.99 10.85
N SER A 3 -21.49 -47.31 12.00
CA SER A 3 -22.79 -46.90 12.51
C SER A 3 -23.35 -45.71 11.72
N LYS A 4 -24.68 -45.64 11.57
CA LYS A 4 -25.34 -44.45 10.98
C LYS A 4 -24.99 -43.16 11.72
N LYS A 5 -24.76 -43.26 13.05
CA LYS A 5 -24.35 -42.14 13.90
C LYS A 5 -22.97 -41.61 13.52
N ASP A 6 -22.03 -42.49 13.20
CA ASP A 6 -20.67 -42.09 12.79
C ASP A 6 -20.67 -41.40 11.42
N ILE A 7 -21.46 -41.92 10.47
CA ILE A 7 -21.64 -41.28 9.15
C ILE A 7 -22.28 -39.90 9.32
N GLN A 8 -23.28 -39.78 10.20
CA GLN A 8 -23.92 -38.49 10.49
C GLN A 8 -22.91 -37.50 11.10
N LYS A 9 -22.00 -37.96 11.96
CA LYS A 9 -20.93 -37.12 12.51
C LYS A 9 -20.01 -36.58 11.41
N LEU A 10 -19.55 -37.43 10.48
CA LEU A 10 -18.73 -36.97 9.35
C LEU A 10 -19.46 -35.96 8.47
N LYS A 11 -20.77 -36.11 8.28
CA LYS A 11 -21.59 -35.14 7.54
C LYS A 11 -21.64 -33.79 8.25
N MET A 12 -21.76 -33.78 9.58
CA MET A 12 -21.73 -32.54 10.36
C MET A 12 -20.37 -31.83 10.28
N GLU A 13 -19.27 -32.59 10.40
CA GLU A 13 -17.90 -32.05 10.25
C GLU A 13 -17.70 -31.45 8.84
N LEU A 14 -18.22 -32.11 7.80
CA LEU A 14 -18.22 -31.55 6.44
C LEU A 14 -19.03 -30.26 6.33
N LEU A 15 -20.21 -30.18 6.95
CA LEU A 15 -21.01 -28.95 6.94
C LEU A 15 -20.28 -27.78 7.62
N GLU A 16 -19.57 -28.04 8.71
CA GLU A 16 -18.75 -27.03 9.39
C GLU A 16 -17.60 -26.54 8.49
N ILE A 17 -16.88 -27.46 7.85
CA ILE A 17 -15.84 -27.14 6.87
C ILE A 17 -16.40 -26.31 5.71
N ARG A 18 -17.61 -26.63 5.22
CA ARG A 18 -18.29 -25.84 4.19
C ARG A 18 -18.56 -24.41 4.66
N GLY A 19 -18.97 -24.23 5.91
CA GLY A 19 -19.14 -22.91 6.52
C GLY A 19 -17.84 -22.10 6.49
N GLN A 20 -16.72 -22.72 6.89
CA GLN A 20 -15.39 -22.09 6.82
C GLN A 20 -15.00 -21.71 5.39
N TYR A 21 -15.29 -22.55 4.40
CA TYR A 21 -15.02 -22.22 3.00
C TYR A 21 -15.82 -21.04 2.51
N ILE A 22 -17.12 -20.95 2.83
CA ILE A 22 -17.94 -19.80 2.45
C ILE A 22 -17.36 -18.51 3.06
N ASN A 23 -16.93 -18.55 4.32
CA ASN A 23 -16.30 -17.40 4.97
C ASN A 23 -14.97 -17.03 4.29
N ASN A 24 -14.11 -18.01 3.99
CA ASN A 24 -12.85 -17.78 3.29
C ASN A 24 -13.07 -17.19 1.89
N CYS A 25 -14.11 -17.64 1.16
CA CYS A 25 -14.45 -17.10 -0.17
C CYS A 25 -14.84 -15.63 -0.09
N LYS A 26 -15.76 -15.28 0.82
CA LYS A 26 -16.14 -13.88 1.05
C LYS A 26 -14.95 -13.02 1.44
N LYS A 27 -14.09 -13.54 2.32
CA LYS A 27 -12.88 -12.84 2.74
C LYS A 27 -11.88 -12.65 1.60
N ILE A 28 -11.71 -13.63 0.73
CA ILE A 28 -10.90 -13.49 -0.50
C ILE A 28 -11.51 -12.40 -1.39
N GLU A 29 -12.82 -12.40 -1.62
CA GLU A 29 -13.50 -11.36 -2.43
C GLU A 29 -13.37 -9.96 -1.84
N GLU A 30 -13.49 -9.82 -0.51
CA GLU A 30 -13.31 -8.54 0.20
C GLU A 30 -11.85 -8.07 0.11
N LEU A 31 -10.91 -8.97 0.33
CA LEU A 31 -9.49 -8.64 0.22
C LEU A 31 -9.06 -8.36 -1.21
N ASP A 32 -9.66 -9.00 -2.22
CA ASP A 32 -9.42 -8.73 -3.64
C ASP A 32 -9.98 -7.35 -4.05
N LYS A 33 -10.99 -6.82 -3.34
CA LYS A 33 -11.42 -5.42 -3.50
C LYS A 33 -10.48 -4.42 -2.84
N LEU A 34 -9.82 -4.82 -1.75
CA LEU A 34 -8.78 -4.01 -1.07
C LEU A 34 -7.41 -4.12 -1.77
N ARG A 35 -7.27 -5.06 -2.70
CA ARG A 35 -6.02 -5.45 -3.33
C ARG A 35 -6.27 -5.81 -4.78
N ASP A 36 -5.79 -4.99 -5.70
CA ASP A 36 -5.86 -5.25 -7.14
C ASP A 36 -5.00 -6.47 -7.58
N GLY A 37 -5.46 -7.70 -7.32
CA GLY A 37 -5.13 -8.89 -8.13
C GLY A 37 -4.09 -9.91 -7.63
N PHE A 38 -3.79 -10.00 -6.33
CA PHE A 38 -2.68 -10.85 -5.86
C PHE A 38 -3.07 -12.03 -4.94
N LEU A 39 -4.37 -12.33 -4.75
CA LEU A 39 -4.80 -13.53 -4.00
C LEU A 39 -4.93 -14.78 -4.88
N SER A 40 -4.25 -14.82 -6.03
CA SER A 40 -4.39 -15.92 -6.98
C SER A 40 -3.97 -17.27 -6.39
N ALA A 41 -2.97 -17.30 -5.50
CA ALA A 41 -2.55 -18.51 -4.81
C ALA A 41 -3.63 -18.98 -3.82
N GLU A 42 -4.14 -18.09 -2.99
CA GLU A 42 -5.17 -18.35 -1.98
C GLU A 42 -6.51 -18.73 -2.64
N ALA A 43 -6.88 -18.07 -3.74
CA ALA A 43 -8.05 -18.40 -4.54
C ALA A 43 -7.93 -19.78 -5.22
N ASN A 44 -6.75 -20.12 -5.74
CA ASN A 44 -6.48 -21.43 -6.31
C ASN A 44 -6.53 -22.53 -5.24
N GLU A 45 -5.97 -22.28 -4.05
CA GLU A 45 -6.03 -23.21 -2.92
C GLU A 45 -7.47 -23.39 -2.42
N HIS A 46 -8.24 -22.29 -2.30
CA HIS A 46 -9.66 -22.34 -1.98
C HIS A 46 -10.43 -23.21 -2.98
N LYS A 47 -10.19 -23.03 -4.28
CA LYS A 47 -10.79 -23.83 -5.36
C LYS A 47 -10.42 -25.31 -5.24
N ALA A 48 -9.16 -25.63 -4.94
CA ALA A 48 -8.71 -27.01 -4.73
C ALA A 48 -9.40 -27.66 -3.52
N LEU A 49 -9.53 -26.93 -2.42
CA LEU A 49 -10.22 -27.38 -1.20
C LEU A 49 -11.72 -27.62 -1.46
N LEU A 50 -12.38 -26.76 -2.24
CA LEU A 50 -13.79 -26.93 -2.62
C LEU A 50 -14.01 -28.18 -3.50
N VAL A 51 -13.10 -28.46 -4.43
CA VAL A 51 -13.13 -29.68 -5.24
C VAL A 51 -12.96 -30.93 -4.37
N ALA A 52 -12.02 -30.91 -3.43
CA ALA A 52 -11.80 -32.00 -2.48
C ALA A 52 -13.03 -32.25 -1.58
N TYR A 53 -13.67 -31.17 -1.13
CA TYR A 53 -14.91 -31.22 -0.36
C TYR A 53 -16.03 -31.92 -1.12
N ASN A 54 -16.30 -31.50 -2.36
CA ASN A 54 -17.38 -32.08 -3.16
C ASN A 54 -17.16 -33.57 -3.44
N ARG A 55 -15.90 -33.99 -3.66
CA ARG A 55 -15.56 -35.42 -3.82
C ARG A 55 -15.78 -36.20 -2.52
N THR A 56 -15.32 -35.65 -1.40
CA THR A 56 -15.43 -36.31 -0.08
C THR A 56 -16.86 -36.39 0.40
N LEU A 57 -17.68 -35.36 0.14
CA LEU A 57 -19.10 -35.38 0.46
C LEU A 57 -19.81 -36.56 -0.21
N ARG A 58 -19.56 -36.79 -1.51
CA ARG A 58 -20.09 -37.96 -2.23
C ARG A 58 -19.60 -39.26 -1.60
N ALA A 59 -18.29 -39.38 -1.37
CA ALA A 59 -17.70 -40.57 -0.75
C ALA A 59 -18.32 -40.91 0.61
N VAL A 60 -18.68 -39.91 1.43
CA VAL A 60 -19.32 -40.12 2.73
C VAL A 60 -20.71 -40.76 2.64
N TYR A 61 -21.45 -40.51 1.55
CA TYR A 61 -22.74 -41.19 1.32
C TYR A 61 -22.56 -42.66 0.92
N ASP A 62 -21.41 -43.01 0.35
CA ASP A 62 -21.13 -44.33 -0.22
C ASP A 62 -20.31 -45.24 0.71
N ILE A 63 -19.98 -44.81 1.94
CA ILE A 63 -19.20 -45.60 2.90
C ILE A 63 -19.91 -46.90 3.27
N GLN A 64 -19.26 -48.03 3.05
CA GLN A 64 -19.75 -49.36 3.42
C GLN A 64 -18.82 -50.06 4.42
N THR A 65 -17.53 -49.75 4.38
CA THR A 65 -16.47 -50.41 5.16
C THR A 65 -15.87 -49.51 6.24
N LYS A 66 -15.19 -50.12 7.22
CA LYS A 66 -14.49 -49.37 8.28
C LYS A 66 -13.26 -48.66 7.72
N GLU A 67 -12.63 -49.26 6.72
CA GLU A 67 -11.45 -48.75 6.03
C GLU A 67 -11.80 -47.48 5.24
N GLU A 68 -12.90 -47.48 4.48
CA GLU A 68 -13.43 -46.30 3.80
C GLU A 68 -13.79 -45.19 4.79
N PHE A 69 -14.41 -45.54 5.92
CA PHE A 69 -14.72 -44.58 6.97
C PHE A 69 -13.46 -43.93 7.53
N LYS A 70 -12.43 -44.73 7.86
CA LYS A 70 -11.15 -44.21 8.36
C LYS A 70 -10.46 -43.33 7.32
N SER A 71 -10.49 -43.73 6.05
CA SER A 71 -9.96 -42.94 4.94
C SER A 71 -10.68 -41.59 4.81
N CYS A 72 -12.02 -41.59 4.75
CA CYS A 72 -12.82 -40.37 4.69
C CYS A 72 -12.56 -39.46 5.88
N LYS A 73 -12.50 -40.02 7.10
CA LYS A 73 -12.20 -39.24 8.31
C LYS A 73 -10.84 -38.54 8.22
N MET A 74 -9.80 -39.22 7.72
CA MET A 74 -8.48 -38.59 7.51
C MET A 74 -8.54 -37.46 6.49
N VAL A 75 -9.28 -37.64 5.39
CA VAL A 75 -9.46 -36.59 4.38
C VAL A 75 -10.21 -35.39 4.95
N ILE A 76 -11.30 -35.62 5.71
CA ILE A 76 -12.06 -34.57 6.41
C ILE A 76 -11.16 -33.78 7.36
N GLN A 77 -10.34 -34.46 8.16
CA GLN A 77 -9.41 -33.78 9.07
C GLN A 77 -8.38 -32.92 8.30
N ARG A 78 -7.81 -33.43 7.20
CA ARG A 78 -6.89 -32.65 6.36
C ARG A 78 -7.57 -31.42 5.77
N MET A 79 -8.82 -31.55 5.31
CA MET A 79 -9.61 -30.43 4.79
C MET A 79 -9.87 -29.38 5.87
N ALA A 80 -10.26 -29.78 7.08
CA ALA A 80 -10.45 -28.86 8.21
C ALA A 80 -9.17 -28.09 8.53
N ASN A 81 -8.04 -28.80 8.62
CA ASN A 81 -6.74 -28.16 8.87
C ASN A 81 -6.35 -27.20 7.73
N GLY A 82 -6.61 -27.58 6.48
CA GLY A 82 -6.34 -26.72 5.31
C GLY A 82 -7.22 -25.47 5.29
N ALA A 83 -8.52 -25.61 5.56
CA ALA A 83 -9.47 -24.50 5.65
C ALA A 83 -9.07 -23.51 6.76
N GLN A 84 -8.67 -24.03 7.93
CA GLN A 84 -8.21 -23.22 9.06
C GLN A 84 -6.86 -22.53 8.75
N ALA A 85 -5.91 -23.24 8.14
CA ALA A 85 -4.63 -22.64 7.75
C ALA A 85 -4.80 -21.53 6.71
N LEU A 86 -5.70 -21.73 5.74
CA LEU A 86 -6.07 -20.71 4.77
C LEU A 86 -6.74 -19.51 5.45
N CYS A 87 -7.69 -19.75 6.35
CA CYS A 87 -8.36 -18.71 7.13
C CYS A 87 -7.33 -17.87 7.90
N LYS A 88 -6.40 -18.51 8.61
CA LYS A 88 -5.32 -17.83 9.34
C LYS A 88 -4.45 -16.98 8.41
N ARG A 89 -4.05 -17.51 7.25
CA ARG A 89 -3.28 -16.72 6.26
C ARG A 89 -4.09 -15.53 5.75
N LEU A 90 -5.38 -15.70 5.50
CA LEU A 90 -6.24 -14.59 5.08
C LEU A 90 -6.41 -13.55 6.19
N ASP A 91 -6.48 -13.96 7.47
CA ASP A 91 -6.45 -13.04 8.62
C ASP A 91 -5.14 -12.25 8.67
N GLU A 92 -4.00 -12.93 8.55
CA GLU A 92 -2.67 -12.30 8.51
C GLU A 92 -2.52 -11.35 7.31
N PHE A 93 -3.06 -11.71 6.14
CA PHE A 93 -3.11 -10.83 4.99
C PHE A 93 -4.00 -9.62 5.23
N GLU A 94 -5.22 -9.82 5.74
CA GLU A 94 -6.15 -8.74 6.03
C GLU A 94 -5.54 -7.72 6.99
N GLU A 95 -4.91 -8.20 8.06
CA GLU A 95 -4.24 -7.34 9.01
C GLU A 95 -3.15 -6.50 8.33
N LYS A 96 -2.29 -7.12 7.52
CA LYS A 96 -1.27 -6.41 6.73
C LYS A 96 -1.87 -5.42 5.74
N PHE A 97 -2.97 -5.76 5.07
CA PHE A 97 -3.60 -4.86 4.09
C PHE A 97 -4.23 -3.66 4.76
N ARG A 98 -4.94 -3.86 5.87
CA ARG A 98 -5.56 -2.77 6.63
C ARG A 98 -4.53 -1.76 7.08
N ARG A 99 -3.34 -2.19 7.53
CA ARG A 99 -2.26 -1.30 7.97
C ARG A 99 -1.81 -0.27 6.92
N TYR A 100 -1.84 -0.63 5.63
CA TYR A 100 -1.39 0.26 4.54
C TYR A 100 -2.55 0.76 3.67
N ASN A 101 -3.81 0.60 4.08
CA ASN A 101 -4.97 1.03 3.29
C ASN A 101 -5.48 2.37 3.80
N VAL A 102 -4.78 3.45 3.42
CA VAL A 102 -5.16 4.84 3.73
C VAL A 102 -6.64 5.04 3.41
N PRO A 103 -7.45 5.68 4.28
CA PRO A 103 -8.85 5.98 3.98
C PRO A 103 -9.01 6.64 2.61
N LYS A 104 -10.10 6.34 1.89
CA LYS A 104 -10.41 7.03 0.63
C LYS A 104 -11.06 8.38 0.92
N LEU A 105 -10.80 9.37 0.07
CA LEU A 105 -11.41 10.69 0.20
C LEU A 105 -12.94 10.63 0.03
N SER A 106 -13.43 9.74 -0.85
CA SER A 106 -14.86 9.46 -1.09
C SER A 106 -15.61 8.98 0.14
N ASP A 107 -14.93 8.37 1.11
CA ASP A 107 -15.55 7.86 2.34
C ASP A 107 -15.90 9.00 3.32
N SER A 108 -15.50 10.24 3.01
CA SER A 108 -15.62 11.40 3.88
C SER A 108 -16.40 12.53 3.23
N THR A 109 -17.25 13.21 4.01
CA THR A 109 -18.09 14.32 3.51
C THR A 109 -17.36 15.65 3.37
N SER A 110 -16.13 15.74 3.89
CA SER A 110 -15.27 16.93 3.85
C SER A 110 -13.82 16.56 4.12
N LEU A 111 -12.87 17.43 3.75
CA LEU A 111 -11.46 17.26 4.11
C LEU A 111 -11.26 17.14 5.63
N LEU A 112 -12.00 17.92 6.43
CA LEU A 112 -11.89 17.85 7.89
C LEU A 112 -12.31 16.46 8.43
N ALA A 113 -13.39 15.89 7.87
CA ALA A 113 -13.82 14.54 8.22
C ALA A 113 -12.79 13.50 7.77
N TYR A 114 -12.21 13.68 6.57
CA TYR A 114 -11.15 12.83 6.04
C TYR A 114 -9.92 12.83 6.94
N VAL A 115 -9.42 14.02 7.30
CA VAL A 115 -8.27 14.20 8.20
C VAL A 115 -8.52 13.56 9.56
N LYS A 116 -9.74 13.64 10.09
CA LYS A 116 -10.10 12.96 11.33
C LYS A 116 -10.02 11.43 11.18
N ASN A 117 -10.53 10.88 10.08
CA ASN A 117 -10.44 9.45 9.79
C ASN A 117 -9.00 9.01 9.56
N LEU A 118 -8.20 9.82 8.87
CA LEU A 118 -6.78 9.58 8.63
C LEU A 118 -6.00 9.57 9.94
N ARG A 119 -6.23 10.54 10.82
CA ARG A 119 -5.62 10.56 12.16
C ARG A 119 -5.98 9.32 12.98
N GLU A 120 -7.24 8.88 12.95
CA GLU A 120 -7.65 7.66 13.64
C GLU A 120 -6.95 6.42 13.07
N PHE A 121 -6.84 6.35 11.75
CA PHE A 121 -6.14 5.29 11.05
C PHE A 121 -4.64 5.24 11.42
N MET A 122 -3.99 6.41 11.51
CA MET A 122 -2.56 6.51 11.82
C MET A 122 -2.20 6.08 13.23
N LYS A 123 -3.16 6.03 14.17
CA LYS A 123 -2.93 5.46 15.52
C LYS A 123 -2.36 4.05 15.49
N ILE A 124 -2.68 3.26 14.46
CA ILE A 124 -2.11 1.91 14.30
C ILE A 124 -0.59 2.00 14.21
N TRP A 125 -0.08 2.98 13.45
CA TRP A 125 1.35 3.19 13.29
C TRP A 125 1.98 3.85 14.51
N ASP A 126 1.28 4.79 15.16
CA ASP A 126 1.72 5.37 16.43
C ASP A 126 1.92 4.27 17.50
N GLU A 127 0.95 3.36 17.63
CA GLU A 127 1.01 2.24 18.58
C GLU A 127 2.12 1.23 18.24
N GLU A 128 2.32 0.93 16.95
CA GLU A 128 3.41 0.03 16.53
C GLU A 128 4.79 0.67 16.75
N ALA A 129 4.93 1.97 16.46
CA ALA A 129 6.13 2.75 16.78
C ALA A 129 6.41 2.70 18.28
N GLU A 130 5.41 3.03 19.12
CA GLU A 130 5.55 3.02 20.59
C GLU A 130 5.93 1.63 21.13
N LYS A 131 5.31 0.56 20.61
CA LYS A 131 5.66 -0.83 20.98
C LYS A 131 7.09 -1.17 20.59
N GLY A 132 7.53 -0.75 19.41
CA GLY A 132 8.91 -0.94 18.95
C GLY A 132 9.88 -0.20 19.87
N ARG A 133 9.64 1.10 20.13
CA ARG A 133 10.45 1.91 21.03
C ARG A 133 10.52 1.33 22.45
N GLY A 134 9.40 0.82 22.97
CA GLY A 134 9.34 0.14 24.27
C GLY A 134 10.21 -1.12 24.36
N LYS A 135 10.53 -1.76 23.22
CA LYS A 135 11.47 -2.89 23.12
C LYS A 135 12.91 -2.46 22.85
N GLY A 136 13.16 -1.15 22.71
CA GLY A 136 14.46 -0.59 22.34
C GLY A 136 14.73 -0.61 20.83
N GLU A 137 13.69 -0.77 20.02
CA GLU A 137 13.81 -0.69 18.56
C GLU A 137 14.03 0.77 18.12
N LYS A 138 14.90 0.94 17.13
CA LYS A 138 15.25 2.20 16.47
C LYS A 138 14.45 2.34 15.16
N SER A 139 14.46 3.50 14.54
CA SER A 139 13.99 3.60 13.14
C SER A 139 15.10 3.15 12.18
N VAL A 140 14.77 2.86 10.91
CA VAL A 140 15.80 2.62 9.89
C VAL A 140 16.67 3.86 9.76
N ILE A 141 16.10 5.06 9.89
CA ILE A 141 16.82 6.35 9.82
C ILE A 141 17.90 6.42 10.91
N GLU A 142 17.55 6.10 12.16
CA GLU A 142 18.50 6.09 13.27
C GLU A 142 19.58 5.01 13.13
N TRP A 143 19.24 3.87 12.52
CA TRP A 143 20.25 2.85 12.17
C TRP A 143 21.18 3.35 11.08
N LEU A 144 20.62 3.98 10.05
CA LEU A 144 21.38 4.55 8.95
C LEU A 144 22.37 5.60 9.46
N GLN A 145 21.96 6.46 10.39
CA GLN A 145 22.87 7.40 11.07
C GLN A 145 24.06 6.71 11.78
N GLN A 146 23.79 5.60 12.48
CA GLN A 146 24.86 4.83 13.15
C GLN A 146 25.78 4.11 12.16
N LEU A 147 25.24 3.61 11.06
CA LEU A 147 26.03 2.96 10.00
C LEU A 147 26.92 3.98 9.27
N GLY A 148 26.41 5.18 8.97
CA GLY A 148 27.20 6.25 8.35
C GLY A 148 28.36 6.74 9.23
N GLN A 149 28.23 6.65 10.55
CA GLN A 149 29.28 6.99 11.51
C GLN A 149 30.27 5.84 11.79
N SER A 150 30.00 4.64 11.26
CA SER A 150 30.86 3.47 11.44
C SER A 150 32.23 3.67 10.77
N GLU A 151 33.30 3.15 11.37
CA GLU A 151 34.62 3.06 10.71
C GLU A 151 34.72 1.87 9.73
N GLN A 152 33.75 0.95 9.78
CA GLN A 152 33.69 -0.21 8.87
C GLN A 152 33.11 0.19 7.52
N GLU A 153 33.88 -0.03 6.46
CA GLU A 153 33.53 0.28 5.06
C GLU A 153 32.23 -0.42 4.62
N GLU A 154 32.09 -1.73 4.89
CA GLU A 154 30.89 -2.53 4.55
C GLU A 154 29.58 -1.94 5.10
N ARG A 155 29.64 -1.33 6.29
CA ARG A 155 28.49 -0.67 6.93
C ARG A 155 28.15 0.67 6.27
N ARG A 156 29.16 1.41 5.80
CA ARG A 156 28.94 2.64 5.04
C ARG A 156 28.35 2.34 3.66
N ASP A 157 28.84 1.31 3.00
CA ASP A 157 28.30 0.85 1.72
C ASP A 157 26.82 0.45 1.86
N THR A 158 26.49 -0.30 2.93
CA THR A 158 25.11 -0.66 3.25
C THR A 158 24.22 0.56 3.52
N PHE A 159 24.76 1.59 4.18
CA PHE A 159 24.06 2.86 4.39
C PHE A 159 23.78 3.59 3.09
N GLU A 160 24.78 3.74 2.21
CA GLU A 160 24.61 4.41 0.93
C GLU A 160 23.61 3.65 0.04
N GLU A 161 23.65 2.32 -0.01
CA GLU A 161 22.68 1.54 -0.81
C GLU A 161 21.23 1.72 -0.31
N MET A 162 21.02 1.73 1.00
CA MET A 162 19.69 2.00 1.58
C MET A 162 19.23 3.43 1.33
N LYS A 163 20.14 4.40 1.38
CA LYS A 163 19.87 5.80 1.03
C LYS A 163 19.48 5.93 -0.44
N GLU A 164 20.23 5.30 -1.34
CA GLU A 164 19.92 5.26 -2.77
C GLU A 164 18.52 4.67 -3.03
N VAL A 165 18.15 3.59 -2.32
CA VAL A 165 16.79 3.04 -2.43
C VAL A 165 15.72 4.02 -1.93
N ALA A 166 15.95 4.73 -0.82
CA ALA A 166 15.03 5.75 -0.35
C ALA A 166 14.81 6.86 -1.39
N ILE A 167 15.92 7.35 -1.98
CA ILE A 167 15.94 8.39 -3.01
C ILE A 167 15.22 7.91 -4.27
N GLU A 168 15.55 6.73 -4.77
CA GLU A 168 14.97 6.17 -5.99
C GLU A 168 13.46 5.96 -5.85
N LEU A 169 13.02 5.33 -4.76
CA LEU A 169 11.59 5.13 -4.50
C LEU A 169 10.85 6.46 -4.29
N GLY A 170 11.48 7.38 -3.55
CA GLY A 170 10.99 8.73 -3.33
C GLY A 170 10.77 9.47 -4.65
N ILE A 171 11.75 9.45 -5.55
CA ILE A 171 11.68 10.03 -6.89
C ILE A 171 10.55 9.40 -7.71
N GLN A 172 10.40 8.06 -7.71
CA GLN A 172 9.37 7.41 -8.51
C GLN A 172 7.95 7.77 -8.04
N ILE A 173 7.70 7.80 -6.72
CA ILE A 173 6.40 8.23 -6.16
C ILE A 173 6.17 9.71 -6.47
N SER A 174 7.21 10.53 -6.31
CA SER A 174 7.18 11.97 -6.57
C SER A 174 6.85 12.28 -8.02
N HIS A 175 7.34 11.49 -8.98
CA HIS A 175 7.00 11.64 -10.39
C HIS A 175 5.50 11.49 -10.64
N HIS A 176 4.86 10.53 -9.97
CA HIS A 176 3.40 10.35 -10.08
C HIS A 176 2.63 11.51 -9.45
N LEU A 177 3.13 12.07 -8.34
CA LEU A 177 2.53 13.24 -7.70
C LEU A 177 2.68 14.50 -8.56
N VAL A 178 3.86 14.73 -9.12
CA VAL A 178 4.12 15.82 -10.08
C VAL A 178 3.23 15.66 -11.31
N GLU A 179 3.16 14.46 -11.88
CA GLU A 179 2.34 14.19 -13.04
C GLU A 179 0.85 14.42 -12.76
N TYR A 180 0.36 14.01 -11.59
CA TYR A 180 -1.00 14.33 -11.13
C TYR A 180 -1.25 15.84 -11.17
N PHE A 181 -0.39 16.65 -10.55
CA PHE A 181 -0.60 18.10 -10.49
C PHE A 181 -0.43 18.78 -11.84
N VAL A 182 0.49 18.33 -12.71
CA VAL A 182 0.62 18.84 -14.08
C VAL A 182 -0.66 18.58 -14.88
N LEU A 183 -1.31 17.42 -14.69
CA LEU A 183 -2.59 17.12 -15.33
C LEU A 183 -3.73 18.00 -14.80
N MET A 184 -3.65 18.44 -13.55
CA MET A 184 -4.66 19.28 -12.89
C MET A 184 -4.36 20.77 -12.93
N ALA A 185 -3.20 21.18 -13.46
CA ALA A 185 -2.71 22.56 -13.48
C ALA A 185 -3.69 23.56 -14.12
N GLU A 186 -4.62 23.09 -14.95
CA GLU A 186 -5.57 23.92 -15.68
C GLU A 186 -7.00 23.85 -15.12
N ARG A 187 -7.16 23.29 -13.91
CA ARG A 187 -8.42 23.32 -13.16
C ARG A 187 -8.40 24.49 -12.19
N ASP A 188 -9.53 25.19 -12.09
CA ASP A 188 -9.67 26.40 -11.26
C ASP A 188 -9.43 26.15 -9.77
N ASP A 189 -9.48 24.90 -9.31
CA ASP A 189 -9.33 24.49 -7.92
C ASP A 189 -7.95 23.92 -7.55
N ILE A 190 -6.96 23.98 -8.45
CA ILE A 190 -5.63 23.38 -8.24
C ILE A 190 -4.92 23.88 -6.98
N ALA A 191 -5.07 25.16 -6.64
CA ALA A 191 -4.47 25.75 -5.45
C ALA A 191 -5.01 25.11 -4.16
N LEU A 192 -6.32 24.90 -4.11
CA LEU A 192 -6.98 24.24 -2.98
C LEU A 192 -6.58 22.76 -2.93
N LYS A 193 -6.47 22.09 -4.09
CA LYS A 193 -6.00 20.69 -4.14
C LYS A 193 -4.58 20.53 -3.61
N LEU A 194 -3.68 21.47 -3.90
CA LEU A 194 -2.32 21.48 -3.34
C LEU A 194 -2.34 21.64 -1.81
N ASP A 195 -3.15 22.56 -1.30
CA ASP A 195 -3.32 22.77 0.14
C ASP A 195 -3.92 21.53 0.83
N ASP A 196 -4.94 20.92 0.23
CA ASP A 196 -5.54 19.66 0.68
C ASP A 196 -4.49 18.54 0.74
N VAL A 197 -3.69 18.36 -0.32
CA VAL A 197 -2.65 17.32 -0.36
C VAL A 197 -1.53 17.58 0.64
N LEU A 198 -1.11 18.83 0.86
CA LEU A 198 -0.15 19.16 1.94
C LEU A 198 -0.67 18.70 3.29
N VAL A 199 -1.95 18.98 3.59
CA VAL A 199 -2.58 18.52 4.83
C VAL A 199 -2.61 16.99 4.87
N MET A 200 -3.05 16.31 3.81
CA MET A 200 -3.10 14.85 3.77
C MET A 200 -1.73 14.21 4.03
N ILE A 201 -0.67 14.68 3.36
CA ILE A 201 0.69 14.17 3.51
C ILE A 201 1.22 14.43 4.93
N HIS A 202 0.97 15.60 5.50
CA HIS A 202 1.41 15.93 6.86
C HIS A 202 0.86 14.93 7.89
N TYR A 203 -0.40 14.51 7.72
CA TYR A 203 -1.03 13.52 8.59
C TYR A 203 -0.54 12.08 8.39
N LEU A 204 0.29 11.78 7.38
CA LEU A 204 0.87 10.45 7.19
C LEU A 204 2.16 10.21 7.98
N SER A 205 2.65 11.21 8.72
CA SER A 205 3.86 11.08 9.54
C SER A 205 3.64 10.06 10.67
N VAL A 206 4.60 9.14 10.81
CA VAL A 206 4.59 8.08 11.83
C VAL A 206 5.45 8.46 13.03
N GLU A 207 6.60 9.09 12.80
CA GLU A 207 7.51 9.53 13.86
C GLU A 207 8.02 10.97 13.62
N GLU A 208 8.39 11.66 14.70
CA GLU A 208 8.95 13.02 14.65
C GLU A 208 10.26 13.11 13.86
N ASN A 209 11.02 12.02 13.76
CA ASN A 209 12.29 11.93 13.04
C ASN A 209 12.11 11.49 11.57
N SER A 210 10.90 11.61 11.00
CA SER A 210 10.63 11.27 9.61
C SER A 210 11.43 12.14 8.65
N ILE A 211 12.07 11.50 7.67
CA ILE A 211 12.67 12.17 6.51
C ILE A 211 11.72 12.20 5.31
N VAL A 212 10.79 11.24 5.23
CA VAL A 212 10.00 10.99 4.01
C VAL A 212 8.93 12.07 3.89
N ILE A 213 8.17 12.32 4.96
CA ILE A 213 7.09 13.30 4.96
C ILE A 213 7.60 14.72 4.70
N PRO A 214 8.64 15.24 5.39
CA PRO A 214 9.18 16.58 5.09
C PRO A 214 9.65 16.75 3.65
N THR A 215 10.24 15.68 3.07
CA THR A 215 10.70 15.68 1.67
C THR A 215 9.51 15.80 0.71
N PHE A 216 8.43 15.04 0.93
CA PHE A 216 7.21 15.17 0.13
C PHE A 216 6.50 16.51 0.32
N LEU A 217 6.47 17.08 1.53
CA LEU A 217 5.92 18.41 1.76
C LEU A 217 6.71 19.48 0.97
N SER A 218 8.05 19.37 0.97
CA SER A 218 8.93 20.26 0.19
C SER A 218 8.67 20.14 -1.32
N LEU A 219 8.40 18.93 -1.81
CA LEU A 219 8.01 18.70 -3.21
C LEU A 219 6.68 19.36 -3.56
N VAL A 220 5.66 19.23 -2.71
CA VAL A 220 4.35 19.85 -2.99
C VAL A 220 4.46 21.39 -2.95
N GLU A 221 5.27 21.94 -2.05
CA GLU A 221 5.59 23.38 -2.05
C GLU A 221 6.35 23.82 -3.30
N LEU A 222 7.29 23.01 -3.81
CA LEU A 222 7.93 23.25 -5.11
C LEU A 222 6.89 23.31 -6.23
N VAL A 223 5.99 22.32 -6.31
CA VAL A 223 4.91 22.30 -7.32
C VAL A 223 4.04 23.55 -7.22
N LYS A 224 3.62 23.90 -6.00
CA LYS A 224 2.80 25.09 -5.73
C LYS A 224 3.48 26.38 -6.18
N ARG A 225 4.77 26.52 -5.92
CA ARG A 225 5.57 27.69 -6.34
C ARG A 225 5.68 27.75 -7.87
N THR A 226 6.10 26.66 -8.51
CA THR A 226 6.29 26.62 -9.97
C THR A 226 4.98 26.86 -10.72
N LEU A 227 3.85 26.30 -10.24
CA LEU A 227 2.54 26.57 -10.84
C LEU A 227 2.15 28.05 -10.76
N ARG A 228 2.34 28.69 -9.59
CA ARG A 228 2.08 30.12 -9.40
C ARG A 228 2.93 31.00 -10.31
N GLU A 229 4.20 30.65 -10.51
CA GLU A 229 5.11 31.40 -11.38
C GLU A 229 4.75 31.24 -12.87
N SER A 230 4.13 30.11 -13.24
CA SER A 230 3.69 29.84 -14.61
C SER A 230 2.41 30.60 -15.01
N GLU A 231 1.53 30.94 -14.06
CA GLU A 231 0.21 31.53 -14.32
C GLU A 231 0.23 33.08 -14.37
N LYS A 232 -0.33 33.66 -15.44
CA LYS A 232 -0.55 35.12 -15.60
C LYS A 232 -1.96 35.61 -15.28
N SER A 233 -2.90 34.78 -14.82
CA SER A 233 -4.29 35.23 -14.58
C SER A 233 -4.97 34.51 -13.42
N SER A 234 -5.58 35.33 -12.56
CA SER A 234 -6.50 35.09 -11.44
C SER A 234 -6.86 33.63 -11.13
N MET A 235 -6.32 33.13 -10.00
CA MET A 235 -7.00 32.12 -9.19
C MET A 235 -8.38 32.68 -8.80
N HIS A 236 -9.41 32.39 -9.58
CA HIS A 236 -10.78 32.59 -9.14
C HIS A 236 -11.07 31.56 -8.07
N SER A 237 -11.07 32.03 -6.81
CA SER A 237 -11.33 31.21 -5.64
C SER A 237 -12.70 30.55 -5.75
N THR A 238 -12.72 29.27 -6.10
CA THR A 238 -13.76 28.36 -5.62
C THR A 238 -13.68 28.31 -4.08
N ALA A 239 -14.78 27.98 -3.43
CA ALA A 239 -14.83 27.87 -1.96
C ALA A 239 -14.31 26.51 -1.45
N TYR A 240 -14.18 25.51 -2.34
CA TYR A 240 -13.77 24.14 -2.01
C TYR A 240 -13.12 23.46 -3.22
N ALA A 241 -12.18 22.55 -2.95
CA ALA A 241 -11.63 21.64 -3.96
C ALA A 241 -12.66 20.57 -4.35
N SER A 242 -12.73 20.25 -5.64
CA SER A 242 -13.61 19.22 -6.17
C SER A 242 -12.80 18.08 -6.79
N TYR A 243 -13.05 16.86 -6.34
CA TYR A 243 -12.35 15.68 -6.84
C TYR A 243 -13.33 14.74 -7.53
N ASP A 244 -13.05 14.39 -8.78
CA ASP A 244 -13.78 13.32 -9.46
C ASP A 244 -13.32 11.93 -8.97
N GLU A 245 -14.07 10.87 -9.32
CA GLU A 245 -13.81 9.51 -8.82
C GLU A 245 -12.42 9.00 -9.21
N THR A 246 -11.99 9.26 -10.46
CA THR A 246 -10.69 8.84 -10.97
C THR A 246 -9.55 9.58 -10.27
N GLU A 247 -9.69 10.90 -10.05
CA GLU A 247 -8.74 11.69 -9.27
C GLU A 247 -8.57 11.18 -7.84
N GLN A 248 -9.69 10.88 -7.16
CA GLN A 248 -9.65 10.38 -5.79
C GLN A 248 -8.93 9.03 -5.72
N GLU A 249 -9.15 8.15 -6.68
CA GLU A 249 -8.48 6.86 -6.76
C GLU A 249 -6.97 7.02 -7.00
N VAL A 250 -6.56 7.88 -7.95
CA VAL A 250 -5.13 8.16 -8.21
C VAL A 250 -4.46 8.74 -6.97
N LEU A 251 -5.07 9.74 -6.33
CA LEU A 251 -4.50 10.37 -5.15
C LEU A 251 -4.41 9.39 -3.98
N HIS A 252 -5.45 8.58 -3.76
CA HIS A 252 -5.44 7.52 -2.75
C HIS A 252 -4.27 6.54 -2.96
N LEU A 253 -4.04 6.11 -4.20
CA LEU A 253 -2.94 5.22 -4.53
C LEU A 253 -1.58 5.88 -4.28
N ILE A 254 -1.40 7.15 -4.63
CA ILE A 254 -0.15 7.89 -4.36
C ILE A 254 0.09 8.04 -2.85
N LEU A 255 -0.91 8.51 -2.08
CA LEU A 255 -0.81 8.68 -0.62
C LEU A 255 -0.50 7.36 0.08
N ARG A 256 -1.05 6.25 -0.42
CA ARG A 256 -0.75 4.91 0.07
C ARG A 256 0.71 4.52 -0.12
N GLU A 257 1.31 4.88 -1.26
CA GLU A 257 2.75 4.61 -1.50
C GLU A 257 3.65 5.55 -0.69
N VAL A 258 3.24 6.81 -0.48
CA VAL A 258 3.91 7.74 0.46
C VAL A 258 3.95 7.15 1.87
N LEU A 259 2.80 6.70 2.39
CA LEU A 259 2.72 6.07 3.71
C LEU A 259 3.58 4.81 3.78
N ARG A 260 3.57 3.96 2.74
CA ARG A 260 4.38 2.74 2.74
C ARG A 260 5.87 3.06 2.83
N LEU A 261 6.32 4.11 2.15
CA LEU A 261 7.71 4.54 2.22
C LEU A 261 8.03 5.09 3.62
N GLU A 262 7.16 5.93 4.17
CA GLU A 262 7.30 6.46 5.54
C GLU A 262 7.43 5.33 6.57
N VAL A 263 6.51 4.37 6.56
CA VAL A 263 6.52 3.22 7.49
C VAL A 263 7.77 2.37 7.29
N ALA A 264 8.18 2.10 6.05
CA ALA A 264 9.35 1.28 5.78
C ALA A 264 10.64 1.84 6.42
N PHE A 265 10.73 3.17 6.57
CA PHE A 265 11.89 3.83 7.16
C PHE A 265 11.70 4.17 8.66
N CYS A 266 10.48 4.45 9.11
CA CYS A 266 10.22 4.81 10.51
C CYS A 266 9.94 3.60 11.40
N CYS A 267 9.21 2.60 10.91
CA CYS A 267 8.76 1.43 11.67
C CYS A 267 8.86 0.15 10.83
N PRO A 268 10.07 -0.35 10.56
CA PRO A 268 10.23 -1.55 9.76
C PRO A 268 9.60 -2.75 10.47
N ASP A 269 8.76 -3.52 9.76
CA ASP A 269 8.15 -4.79 10.21
C ASP A 269 9.21 -5.93 10.42
N LEU A 270 10.47 -5.61 10.72
CA LEU A 270 11.60 -6.53 10.77
C LEU A 270 12.35 -6.47 12.11
N PRO A 271 12.70 -7.63 12.71
CA PRO A 271 13.39 -7.69 14.00
C PRO A 271 14.82 -7.12 13.91
N MET A 272 15.13 -6.22 14.83
CA MET A 272 16.28 -5.31 14.88
C MET A 272 17.66 -5.89 15.19
N MET A 273 17.94 -7.13 14.76
CA MET A 273 19.30 -7.70 14.83
C MET A 273 19.75 -8.14 13.45
N LEU A 274 19.79 -7.19 12.54
CA LEU A 274 20.06 -7.46 11.14
C LEU A 274 21.53 -7.23 10.82
N THR A 275 22.14 -8.24 10.19
CA THR A 275 23.45 -8.11 9.55
C THR A 275 23.29 -7.31 8.26
N ASP A 276 24.39 -6.76 7.73
CA ASP A 276 24.42 -5.98 6.49
C ASP A 276 23.68 -6.67 5.33
N ASN A 277 23.82 -8.00 5.21
CA ASN A 277 23.10 -8.83 4.23
C ASN A 277 21.57 -8.73 4.30
N VAL A 278 21.00 -8.50 5.48
CA VAL A 278 19.54 -8.37 5.62
C VAL A 278 19.06 -6.98 5.24
N TYR A 279 19.86 -5.94 5.44
CA TYR A 279 19.55 -4.60 4.91
C TYR A 279 19.53 -4.60 3.38
N LEU A 280 20.53 -5.21 2.74
CA LEU A 280 20.55 -5.37 1.28
C LEU A 280 19.35 -6.19 0.76
N SER A 281 18.99 -7.24 1.50
CA SER A 281 17.79 -8.04 1.18
C SER A 281 16.50 -7.22 1.32
N MET A 282 16.43 -6.35 2.33
CA MET A 282 15.34 -5.42 2.54
C MET A 282 15.25 -4.38 1.42
N ALA A 283 16.39 -3.80 1.02
CA ALA A 283 16.50 -2.87 -0.09
C ALA A 283 15.93 -3.50 -1.40
N SER A 284 16.40 -4.70 -1.74
CA SER A 284 15.90 -5.45 -2.90
C SER A 284 14.41 -5.79 -2.78
N HIS A 285 13.95 -6.11 -1.57
CA HIS A 285 12.54 -6.41 -1.32
C HIS A 285 11.66 -5.18 -1.51
N LEU A 286 12.03 -4.04 -0.94
CA LEU A 286 11.33 -2.77 -1.08
C LEU A 286 11.19 -2.39 -2.56
N MET A 287 12.29 -2.43 -3.32
CA MET A 287 12.27 -2.15 -4.75
C MET A 287 11.24 -3.01 -5.50
N LYS A 288 11.20 -4.32 -5.24
CA LYS A 288 10.22 -5.24 -5.88
C LYS A 288 8.78 -4.98 -5.47
N VAL A 289 8.56 -4.63 -4.20
CA VAL A 289 7.22 -4.32 -3.68
C VAL A 289 6.69 -3.05 -4.35
N PHE A 290 7.50 -1.99 -4.39
CA PHE A 290 7.12 -0.72 -5.01
C PHE A 290 6.98 -0.80 -6.52
N GLU A 291 7.82 -1.57 -7.23
CA GLU A 291 7.73 -1.72 -8.69
C GLU A 291 6.32 -2.14 -9.13
N ASN A 292 5.75 -3.16 -8.46
CA ASN A 292 4.42 -3.65 -8.77
C ASN A 292 3.32 -2.63 -8.43
N LYS A 293 3.54 -1.84 -7.38
CA LYS A 293 2.55 -0.88 -6.88
C LYS A 293 2.53 0.40 -7.70
N LEU A 294 3.69 0.90 -8.07
CA LEU A 294 3.86 2.06 -8.94
C LEU A 294 3.38 1.79 -10.37
N LYS A 295 3.44 0.54 -10.85
CA LYS A 295 2.76 0.14 -12.10
C LYS A 295 1.24 0.35 -12.01
N GLN A 296 0.62 0.07 -10.86
CA GLN A 296 -0.82 0.29 -10.65
C GLN A 296 -1.16 1.78 -10.64
N VAL A 297 -0.36 2.59 -9.93
CA VAL A 297 -0.51 4.06 -9.97
C VAL A 297 -0.43 4.56 -11.41
N ASN A 298 0.55 4.09 -12.20
CA ASN A 298 0.72 4.48 -13.59
C ASN A 298 -0.48 4.07 -14.47
N LEU A 299 -1.05 2.87 -14.27
CA LEU A 299 -2.26 2.46 -15.00
C LEU A 299 -3.42 3.40 -14.72
N LYS A 300 -3.71 3.70 -13.45
CA LYS A 300 -4.79 4.61 -13.07
C LYS A 300 -4.52 6.06 -13.51
N MET A 301 -3.26 6.48 -13.48
CA MET A 301 -2.83 7.77 -14.02
C MET A 301 -3.11 7.88 -15.52
N ASN A 302 -2.90 6.80 -16.28
CA ASN A 302 -3.20 6.79 -17.71
C ASN A 302 -4.70 6.85 -18.00
N GLU A 303 -5.55 6.24 -17.16
CA GLU A 303 -7.01 6.43 -17.24
C GLU A 303 -7.38 7.90 -17.04
N LEU A 304 -6.83 8.54 -16.00
CA LEU A 304 -7.03 9.97 -15.72
C LEU A 304 -6.56 10.86 -16.89
N LYS A 305 -5.41 10.54 -17.50
CA LYS A 305 -4.92 11.22 -18.71
C LYS A 305 -5.92 11.11 -19.87
N MET A 306 -6.46 9.91 -20.12
CA MET A 306 -7.42 9.68 -21.20
C MET A 306 -8.71 10.49 -20.97
N GLU A 307 -9.26 10.45 -19.75
CA GLU A 307 -10.43 11.25 -19.36
C GLU A 307 -10.19 12.75 -19.55
N SER A 308 -9.06 13.28 -19.06
CA SER A 308 -8.70 14.69 -19.23
C SER A 308 -8.50 15.11 -20.69
N SER A 309 -8.01 14.20 -21.54
CA SER A 309 -7.76 14.45 -22.97
C SER A 309 -9.02 14.44 -23.83
N SER A 310 -10.05 13.69 -23.40
CA SER A 310 -11.32 13.55 -24.12
C SER A 310 -12.17 14.83 -24.11
N VAL A 311 -11.87 15.76 -23.20
CA VAL A 311 -12.65 16.97 -22.94
C VAL A 311 -12.05 18.23 -23.59
N ARG A 312 -10.78 18.21 -24.02
CA ARG A 312 -10.09 19.40 -24.55
C ARG A 312 -9.31 19.09 -25.83
N ASP A 313 -9.69 19.72 -26.94
CA ASP A 313 -8.80 19.91 -28.09
C ASP A 313 -7.64 20.81 -27.61
N ARG A 314 -6.52 20.19 -27.21
CA ARG A 314 -5.38 20.92 -26.62
C ARG A 314 -4.61 21.66 -27.70
N ASP A 315 -4.46 22.96 -27.52
CA ASP A 315 -3.63 23.84 -28.35
C ASP A 315 -2.15 23.39 -28.28
N GLU A 316 -1.36 23.61 -29.34
CA GLU A 316 0.05 23.18 -29.38
C GLU A 316 0.89 23.92 -28.31
N ASP A 317 0.55 25.17 -28.03
CA ASP A 317 1.20 26.00 -27.01
C ASP A 317 1.01 25.43 -25.59
N GLN A 318 -0.12 24.77 -25.35
CA GLN A 318 -0.49 24.18 -24.07
C GLN A 318 0.32 22.91 -23.76
N LYS A 319 0.50 22.04 -24.77
CA LYS A 319 1.34 20.84 -24.64
C LYS A 319 2.79 21.23 -24.35
N THR A 320 3.27 22.28 -25.01
CA THR A 320 4.63 22.79 -24.83
C THR A 320 4.83 23.33 -23.41
N ARG A 321 3.89 24.11 -22.89
CA ARG A 321 3.94 24.63 -21.51
C ARG A 321 3.93 23.52 -20.45
N ASN A 322 3.05 22.53 -20.59
CA ASN A 322 2.98 21.40 -19.65
C ASN A 322 4.26 20.55 -19.68
N LEU A 323 4.91 20.44 -20.85
CA LEU A 323 6.19 19.77 -20.98
C LEU A 323 7.32 20.52 -20.25
N ASP A 324 7.38 21.85 -20.39
CA ASP A 324 8.41 22.66 -19.72
C ASP A 324 8.20 22.71 -18.21
N LEU A 325 6.95 22.84 -17.76
CA LEU A 325 6.57 22.69 -16.36
C LEU A 325 7.03 21.34 -15.79
N LYS A 326 6.76 20.24 -16.51
CA LYS A 326 7.17 18.90 -16.09
C LYS A 326 8.68 18.78 -15.96
N LYS A 327 9.47 19.34 -16.89
CA LYS A 327 10.94 19.31 -16.83
C LYS A 327 11.49 20.08 -15.62
N GLU A 328 10.92 21.25 -15.34
CA GLU A 328 11.33 22.05 -14.19
C GLU A 328 11.07 21.31 -12.88
N LEU A 329 9.85 20.76 -12.74
CA LEU A 329 9.47 19.96 -11.58
C LEU A 329 10.28 18.67 -11.46
N ASP A 330 10.56 17.97 -12.56
CA ASP A 330 11.41 16.77 -12.56
C ASP A 330 12.84 17.08 -12.09
N THR A 331 13.36 18.26 -12.43
CA THR A 331 14.69 18.72 -11.99
C THR A 331 14.68 19.04 -10.51
N GLY A 332 13.76 19.89 -10.05
CA GLY A 332 13.66 20.27 -8.64
C GLY A 332 13.31 19.09 -7.73
N MET A 333 12.50 18.15 -8.18
CA MET A 333 12.22 16.90 -7.47
C MET A 333 13.49 16.08 -7.23
N LYS A 334 14.33 15.91 -8.26
CA LYS A 334 15.60 15.20 -8.11
C LYS A 334 16.55 15.93 -7.16
N GLU A 335 16.61 17.26 -7.23
CA GLU A 335 17.41 18.06 -6.30
C GLU A 335 16.96 17.87 -4.86
N ILE A 336 15.65 17.91 -4.60
CA ILE A 336 15.07 17.67 -3.27
C ILE A 336 15.50 16.29 -2.73
N TRP A 337 15.31 15.22 -3.50
CA TRP A 337 15.68 13.87 -3.04
C TRP A 337 17.19 13.64 -2.96
N ASN A 338 17.98 14.21 -3.87
CA ASN A 338 19.44 14.08 -3.81
C ASN A 338 20.05 14.91 -2.66
N SER A 339 19.34 15.94 -2.20
CA SER A 339 19.71 16.73 -1.02
C SER A 339 19.33 16.07 0.31
N LEU A 340 18.71 14.88 0.28
CA LEU A 340 18.32 14.13 1.46
C LEU A 340 19.56 13.85 2.33
N ASP A 341 19.67 14.62 3.41
CA ASP A 341 20.71 14.45 4.41
C ASP A 341 20.18 13.59 5.55
N LEU A 342 20.61 12.33 5.57
CA LEU A 342 20.26 11.39 6.63
C LEU A 342 21.08 11.63 7.91
N GLN A 343 22.10 12.50 7.88
CA GLN A 343 23.02 12.70 9.01
C GLN A 343 22.53 13.75 10.01
N SER A 344 21.50 14.54 9.68
CA SER A 344 21.04 15.69 10.48
C SER A 344 19.64 15.56 11.09
N CYS A 345 19.02 14.38 11.03
CA CYS A 345 17.72 14.10 11.67
C CYS A 345 17.82 13.89 13.18
#